data_AF-A0A952PPM0-F1
#
_entry.id   AF-A0A952PPM0-F1
#
_cell.length_a   1.000
_cell.length_b   1.000
_cell.length_c   1.000
_cell.angle_alpha   90.00
_cell.angle_beta   90.00
_cell.angle_gamma   90.00
#
_symmetry.space_group_name_H-M   'P 1'
#
loop_
_entity.id
_entity.type
_entity.pdbx_description
1 polymer ?
#
loop_
_entity_poly.entity_id
_entity_poly.type
_entity_poly.pdbx_seq_one_letter_code
_entity_poly.pdbx_strand_id
1 'polypeptide(L)'
;MQKNSDKNSPKYKMHMALGLMFLTMLIDLIGFGIILPLLPLYAKQFGASGLTVGLLLMSYSLMQFFFAPMWGRLSDKIGRRPVLMISLCTSAIGYAIWGLSGSLEMLFLSRIVAGLGNANLAVAQAYVADVTPEEERSRGMGMIGAAFGLGFVLGPAIAGLAIAFGVHPNILGFIAAGFSLLDLIFTAIYLPEPEHRKQNQHNPFSLGAGFYFQTLANHKYTLSLLIMFISTFAFANMETTLVLLTSEYYNFDMKQNSYLFTGLGIVMVFVQGGLIRRIGKIYPDSKLISVGTGLLALGLILTPITHNLVVLCIALCILATGSGINNPSNSSLLSKLAPREETGGVMGIGQSMSTLGRILGPVVGGYLFDTMGAASPYWVGAAVMLIAFALSFKLPTIVKTDVINAAPQVAETSDQT
;
A
#
# COMPACT_ATOMS: atom_id res chain seq x y z
N MET A 1 14.57 -41.84 -0.78
CA MET A 1 14.45 -41.23 -2.12
C MET A 1 13.12 -40.48 -2.36
N GLN A 2 12.04 -40.71 -1.59
CA GLN A 2 10.75 -39.99 -1.73
C GLN A 2 10.73 -38.51 -1.30
N LYS A 3 11.66 -38.05 -0.44
CA LYS A 3 11.67 -36.67 0.09
C LYS A 3 12.15 -35.60 -0.92
N ASN A 4 12.80 -36.02 -2.02
CA ASN A 4 13.31 -35.13 -3.07
C ASN A 4 12.36 -34.98 -4.26
N SER A 5 11.36 -35.86 -4.46
CA SER A 5 10.40 -35.70 -5.57
C SER A 5 9.39 -34.57 -5.31
N ASP A 6 9.15 -34.21 -4.05
CA ASP A 6 8.19 -33.17 -3.66
C ASP A 6 8.74 -31.75 -3.90
N LYS A 7 10.06 -31.55 -3.75
CA LYS A 7 10.76 -30.27 -3.96
C LYS A 7 10.83 -29.82 -5.43
N ASN A 8 10.63 -30.73 -6.37
CA ASN A 8 10.60 -30.41 -7.80
C ASN A 8 9.18 -30.25 -8.35
N SER A 9 8.14 -30.39 -7.51
CA SER A 9 6.76 -30.18 -7.96
C SER A 9 6.55 -28.70 -8.35
N PRO A 10 5.80 -28.40 -9.42
CA PRO A 10 5.48 -27.03 -9.83
C PRO A 10 4.82 -26.24 -8.69
N LYS A 11 4.01 -26.92 -7.88
CA LYS A 11 3.32 -26.35 -6.72
C LYS A 11 4.32 -25.94 -5.63
N TYR A 12 5.33 -26.76 -5.33
CA TYR A 12 6.38 -26.40 -4.37
C TYR A 12 7.19 -25.19 -4.85
N LYS A 13 7.61 -25.17 -6.12
CA LYS A 13 8.35 -24.05 -6.71
C LYS A 13 7.56 -22.74 -6.64
N MET A 14 6.25 -22.79 -6.93
CA MET A 14 5.35 -21.63 -6.81
C MET A 14 5.27 -21.13 -5.36
N HIS A 15 4.99 -22.00 -4.39
CA HIS A 15 4.87 -21.58 -2.98
C HIS A 15 6.19 -21.02 -2.44
N MET A 16 7.32 -21.58 -2.87
CA MET A 16 8.65 -21.07 -2.55
C MET A 16 8.86 -19.68 -3.17
N ALA A 17 8.62 -19.50 -4.48
CA ALA A 17 8.77 -18.22 -5.16
C ALA A 17 7.90 -17.12 -4.55
N LEU A 18 6.65 -17.46 -4.20
CA LEU A 18 5.74 -16.57 -3.48
C LEU A 18 6.29 -16.21 -2.09
N GLY A 19 6.72 -17.19 -1.30
CA GLY A 19 7.30 -16.94 0.03
C GLY A 19 8.55 -16.04 -0.02
N LEU A 20 9.40 -16.23 -1.02
CA LEU A 20 10.59 -15.39 -1.24
C LEU A 20 10.20 -13.96 -1.64
N MET A 21 9.25 -13.80 -2.57
CA MET A 21 8.75 -12.48 -2.97
C MET A 21 8.05 -11.76 -1.81
N PHE A 22 7.30 -12.49 -0.98
CA PHE A 22 6.71 -11.95 0.26
C PHE A 22 7.78 -11.43 1.20
N LEU A 23 8.83 -12.22 1.45
CA LEU A 23 9.91 -11.82 2.35
C LEU A 23 10.64 -10.59 1.80
N THR A 24 10.86 -10.55 0.48
CA THR A 24 11.46 -9.39 -0.20
C THR A 24 10.63 -8.14 0.05
N MET A 25 9.35 -8.16 -0.31
CA MET A 25 8.45 -7.03 -0.07
C MET A 25 8.36 -6.64 1.41
N LEU A 26 8.35 -7.63 2.31
CA LEU A 26 8.28 -7.38 3.74
C LEU A 26 9.51 -6.62 4.24
N ILE A 27 10.71 -7.03 3.82
CA ILE A 27 11.95 -6.37 4.25
C ILE A 27 12.03 -4.95 3.68
N ASP A 28 11.67 -4.74 2.41
CA ASP A 28 11.61 -3.41 1.80
C ASP A 28 10.66 -2.48 2.58
N LEU A 29 9.47 -2.99 2.93
CA LEU A 29 8.46 -2.24 3.67
C LEU A 29 8.82 -1.97 5.13
N ILE A 30 9.68 -2.78 5.74
CA ILE A 30 10.25 -2.47 7.06
C ILE A 30 11.10 -1.20 6.97
N GLY A 31 11.95 -1.08 5.95
CA GLY A 31 12.78 0.12 5.74
C GLY A 31 11.94 1.39 5.60
N PHE A 32 10.86 1.32 4.80
CA PHE A 32 9.88 2.40 4.69
C PHE A 32 9.18 2.71 6.02
N GLY A 33 8.71 1.67 6.72
CA GLY A 33 7.96 1.79 7.97
C GLY A 33 8.78 2.34 9.14
N ILE A 34 10.09 2.12 9.17
CA ILE A 34 10.99 2.71 10.19
C ILE A 34 10.95 4.23 10.12
N ILE A 35 10.94 4.79 8.91
CA ILE A 35 11.16 6.21 8.69
C ILE A 35 9.87 7.02 8.85
N LEU A 36 8.73 6.45 8.46
CA LEU A 36 7.44 7.13 8.40
C LEU A 36 7.01 7.82 9.71
N PRO A 37 6.98 7.16 10.90
CA PRO A 37 6.52 7.78 12.14
C PRO A 37 7.51 8.82 12.69
N LEU A 38 8.75 8.83 12.22
CA LEU A 38 9.81 9.75 12.66
C LEU A 38 9.83 11.02 11.84
N LEU A 39 9.45 10.91 10.55
CA LEU A 39 9.70 11.94 9.55
C LEU A 39 9.16 13.31 9.96
N PRO A 40 7.89 13.46 10.43
CA PRO A 40 7.37 14.78 10.75
C PRO A 40 8.13 15.49 11.88
N LEU A 41 8.47 14.79 12.96
CA LEU A 41 9.22 15.38 14.08
C LEU A 41 10.69 15.60 13.74
N TYR A 42 11.28 14.72 12.94
CA TYR A 42 12.68 14.86 12.56
C TYR A 42 12.87 16.03 11.60
N ALA A 43 11.96 16.19 10.64
CA ALA A 43 11.93 17.36 9.77
C ALA A 43 11.71 18.67 10.56
N LYS A 44 10.86 18.65 11.61
CA LYS A 44 10.66 19.81 12.49
C LYS A 44 11.95 20.26 13.20
N GLN A 45 12.88 19.36 13.50
CA GLN A 45 14.18 19.72 14.08
C GLN A 45 15.02 20.61 13.14
N PHE A 46 14.75 20.55 11.83
CA PHE A 46 15.36 21.41 10.82
C PHE A 46 14.48 22.60 10.40
N GLY A 47 13.43 22.90 11.19
CA GLY A 47 12.53 24.03 10.92
C GLY A 47 11.43 23.76 9.89
N ALA A 48 11.14 22.50 9.56
CA ALA A 48 10.03 22.18 8.65
C ALA A 48 8.68 22.62 9.23
N SER A 49 7.89 23.34 8.43
CA SER A 49 6.46 23.55 8.69
C SER A 49 5.64 22.27 8.39
N GLY A 50 4.37 22.23 8.77
CA GLY A 50 3.45 21.16 8.40
C GLY A 50 3.37 20.97 6.88
N LEU A 51 3.28 22.05 6.10
CA LEU A 51 3.35 22.00 4.64
C LEU A 51 4.66 21.38 4.14
N THR A 52 5.79 21.74 4.75
CA THR A 52 7.10 21.18 4.37
C THR A 52 7.17 19.67 4.62
N VAL A 53 6.62 19.20 5.76
CA VAL A 53 6.44 17.77 6.04
C VAL A 53 5.55 17.11 4.97
N GLY A 54 4.44 17.75 4.62
CA GLY A 54 3.55 17.30 3.53
C GLY A 54 4.28 17.15 2.20
N LEU A 55 5.11 18.13 1.83
CA LEU A 55 5.93 18.10 0.62
C LEU A 55 7.01 17.00 0.66
N LEU A 56 7.60 16.71 1.83
CA LEU A 56 8.54 15.60 1.99
C LEU A 56 7.86 14.25 1.69
N LEU A 57 6.68 13.98 2.25
CA LEU A 57 5.94 12.74 1.96
C LEU A 57 5.42 12.70 0.52
N MET A 58 5.00 13.85 -0.02
CA MET A 58 4.60 13.98 -1.43
C MET A 58 5.75 13.61 -2.36
N SER A 59 6.97 14.11 -2.13
CA SER A 59 8.13 13.89 -3.01
C SER A 59 8.41 12.40 -3.22
N TYR A 60 8.28 11.59 -2.17
CA TYR A 60 8.40 10.13 -2.23
C TYR A 60 7.31 9.51 -3.11
N SER A 61 6.04 9.86 -2.85
CA SER A 61 4.89 9.33 -3.61
C SER A 61 4.90 9.78 -5.07
N LEU A 62 5.43 10.97 -5.35
CA LEU A 62 5.58 11.52 -6.69
C LEU A 62 6.60 10.71 -7.51
N MET A 63 7.72 10.33 -6.90
CA MET A 63 8.68 9.44 -7.56
C MET A 63 8.08 8.06 -7.83
N GLN A 64 7.32 7.50 -6.87
CA GLN A 64 6.60 6.24 -7.12
C GLN A 64 5.63 6.34 -8.28
N PHE A 65 4.88 7.44 -8.39
CA PHE A 65 3.94 7.66 -9.48
C PHE A 65 4.59 7.65 -10.86
N PHE A 66 5.68 8.41 -11.03
CA PHE A 66 6.35 8.53 -12.33
C PHE A 66 7.19 7.30 -12.69
N PHE A 67 7.85 6.67 -11.71
CA PHE A 67 8.81 5.61 -11.98
C PHE A 67 8.22 4.20 -11.88
N ALA A 68 7.06 3.98 -11.26
CA ALA A 68 6.46 2.64 -11.22
C ALA A 68 6.20 2.05 -12.62
N PRO A 69 5.65 2.80 -13.61
CA PRO A 69 5.52 2.30 -14.98
C PRO A 69 6.88 2.05 -15.66
N MET A 70 7.89 2.86 -15.33
CA MET A 70 9.24 2.71 -15.88
C MET A 70 9.90 1.42 -15.41
N TRP A 71 9.81 1.11 -14.11
CA TRP A 71 10.29 -0.14 -13.55
C TRP A 71 9.55 -1.35 -14.11
N GLY A 72 8.23 -1.26 -14.28
CA GLY A 72 7.43 -2.29 -14.95
C GLY A 72 7.98 -2.63 -16.34
N ARG A 73 8.08 -1.61 -17.21
CA ARG A 73 8.60 -1.78 -18.59
C ARG A 73 10.05 -2.24 -18.63
N LEU A 74 10.89 -1.76 -17.71
CA LEU A 74 12.28 -2.19 -17.62
C LEU A 74 12.33 -3.68 -17.24
N SER A 75 11.50 -4.10 -16.29
CA SER A 75 11.46 -5.49 -15.82
C SER A 75 10.93 -6.45 -16.87
N ASP A 76 10.05 -5.99 -17.78
CA ASP A 76 9.65 -6.77 -18.95
C ASP A 76 10.82 -7.00 -19.93
N LYS A 77 11.83 -6.11 -19.96
CA LYS A 77 12.96 -6.19 -20.89
C LYS A 77 14.16 -6.96 -20.34
N ILE A 78 14.55 -6.71 -19.09
CA ILE A 78 15.77 -7.27 -18.50
C ILE A 78 15.50 -8.35 -17.45
N GLY A 79 14.23 -8.63 -17.15
CA GLY A 79 13.80 -9.58 -16.13
C GLY A 79 13.31 -8.91 -14.84
N ARG A 80 12.53 -9.66 -14.06
CA ARG A 80 11.91 -9.20 -12.81
C ARG A 80 12.94 -9.04 -11.70
N ARG A 81 13.77 -10.06 -11.46
CA ARG A 81 14.77 -10.07 -10.39
C ARG A 81 15.85 -9.01 -10.55
N PRO A 82 16.46 -8.79 -11.74
CA PRO A 82 17.47 -7.72 -11.89
C PRO A 82 16.90 -6.34 -11.58
N VAL A 83 15.67 -6.07 -11.99
CA VAL A 83 15.01 -4.79 -11.68
C VAL A 83 14.72 -4.65 -10.19
N LEU A 84 14.22 -5.69 -9.53
CA LEU A 84 14.04 -5.67 -8.08
C LEU A 84 15.37 -5.36 -7.36
N MET A 85 16.48 -5.98 -7.78
CA MET A 85 17.81 -5.70 -7.23
C MET A 85 18.24 -4.23 -7.42
N ILE A 86 18.09 -3.66 -8.62
CA ILE A 86 18.43 -2.25 -8.86
C ILE A 86 17.56 -1.34 -7.98
N SER A 87 16.28 -1.67 -7.83
CA SER A 87 15.32 -0.92 -7.04
C SER A 87 15.71 -0.91 -5.55
N LEU A 88 16.07 -2.08 -4.99
CA LEU A 88 16.50 -2.25 -3.60
C LEU A 88 17.83 -1.55 -3.32
N CYS A 89 18.77 -1.61 -4.27
CA CYS A 89 20.02 -0.85 -4.19
C CYS A 89 19.75 0.67 -4.13
N THR A 90 18.84 1.15 -4.97
CA THR A 90 18.44 2.57 -4.99
C THR A 90 17.76 2.97 -3.68
N SER A 91 16.88 2.12 -3.13
CA SER A 91 16.27 2.32 -1.81
C SER A 91 17.32 2.41 -0.69
N ALA A 92 18.30 1.49 -0.69
CA ALA A 92 19.39 1.49 0.29
C ALA A 92 20.20 2.79 0.24
N ILE A 93 20.51 3.31 -0.96
CA ILE A 93 21.16 4.62 -1.14
C ILE A 93 20.28 5.73 -0.57
N GLY A 94 18.98 5.73 -0.88
CA GLY A 94 18.03 6.72 -0.36
C GLY A 94 17.97 6.75 1.16
N TYR A 95 17.96 5.59 1.82
CA TYR A 95 17.99 5.49 3.28
C TYR A 95 19.36 5.83 3.87
N ALA A 96 20.46 5.54 3.19
CA ALA A 96 21.79 5.96 3.62
C ALA A 96 21.93 7.50 3.58
N ILE A 97 21.33 8.17 2.59
CA ILE A 97 21.26 9.64 2.53
C ILE A 97 20.49 10.20 3.73
N TRP A 98 19.41 9.54 4.19
CA TRP A 98 18.77 9.90 5.45
C TRP A 98 19.72 9.74 6.63
N GLY A 99 20.50 8.65 6.68
CA GLY A 99 21.47 8.44 7.75
C GLY A 99 22.51 9.55 7.84
N LEU A 100 22.87 10.13 6.70
CA LEU A 100 23.79 11.25 6.58
C LEU A 100 23.11 12.63 6.67
N SER A 101 21.79 12.69 6.88
CA SER A 101 21.08 13.97 6.76
C SER A 101 21.41 14.94 7.89
N GLY A 102 21.84 16.14 7.51
CA GLY A 102 22.03 17.29 8.41
C GLY A 102 21.18 18.50 8.03
N SER A 103 20.28 18.36 7.05
CA SER A 103 19.45 19.47 6.55
C SER A 103 18.17 18.97 5.87
N LEU A 104 17.21 19.87 5.64
CA LEU A 104 15.95 19.56 4.93
C LEU A 104 16.19 19.11 3.49
N GLU A 105 17.18 19.68 2.81
CA GLU A 105 17.50 19.34 1.42
C GLU A 105 17.98 17.88 1.31
N MET A 106 18.77 17.41 2.27
CA MET A 106 19.17 16.01 2.34
C MET A 106 17.98 15.09 2.61
N LEU A 107 16.99 15.54 3.40
CA LEU A 107 15.74 14.79 3.61
C LEU A 107 14.93 14.67 2.31
N PHE A 108 14.79 15.76 1.55
CA PHE A 108 14.16 15.71 0.24
C PHE A 108 14.89 14.79 -0.72
N LEU A 109 16.23 14.89 -0.79
CA LEU A 109 17.04 14.02 -1.62
C LEU A 109 16.86 12.55 -1.23
N SER A 110 16.88 12.23 0.06
CA SER A 110 16.59 10.89 0.57
C SER A 110 15.22 10.40 0.13
N ARG A 111 14.16 11.24 0.23
CA ARG A 111 12.80 10.87 -0.18
C ARG A 111 12.67 10.64 -1.67
N ILE A 112 13.31 11.45 -2.49
CA ILE A 112 13.31 11.30 -3.94
C ILE A 112 14.00 9.99 -4.33
N VAL A 113 15.21 9.73 -3.81
CA VAL A 113 15.97 8.52 -4.14
C VAL A 113 15.28 7.27 -3.59
N ALA A 114 14.80 7.30 -2.34
CA ALA A 114 14.08 6.16 -1.77
C ALA A 114 12.74 5.91 -2.49
N GLY A 115 12.01 6.96 -2.89
CA GLY A 115 10.77 6.84 -3.65
C GLY A 115 10.97 6.27 -5.04
N LEU A 116 12.09 6.62 -5.70
CA LEU A 116 12.52 6.01 -6.95
C LEU A 116 12.79 4.51 -6.77
N GLY A 117 13.53 4.11 -5.74
CA GLY A 117 13.83 2.71 -5.45
C GLY A 117 12.59 1.90 -5.06
N ASN A 118 11.70 2.45 -4.23
CA ASN A 118 10.48 1.80 -3.76
C ASN A 118 9.33 1.82 -4.80
N ALA A 119 9.57 2.29 -6.02
CA ALA A 119 8.60 2.26 -7.11
C ALA A 119 8.50 0.86 -7.77
N ASN A 120 8.88 -0.19 -7.05
CA ASN A 120 9.03 -1.58 -7.51
C ASN A 120 7.75 -2.44 -7.35
N LEU A 121 6.68 -1.89 -6.74
CA LEU A 121 5.44 -2.62 -6.48
C LEU A 121 4.83 -3.24 -7.74
N ALA A 122 4.88 -2.54 -8.88
CA ALA A 122 4.39 -3.06 -10.16
C ALA A 122 5.20 -4.28 -10.63
N VAL A 123 6.52 -4.29 -10.38
CA VAL A 123 7.42 -5.40 -10.71
C VAL A 123 7.14 -6.60 -9.80
N ALA A 124 6.90 -6.37 -8.52
CA ALA A 124 6.50 -7.41 -7.57
C ALA A 124 5.15 -8.05 -7.94
N GLN A 125 4.16 -7.24 -8.32
CA GLN A 125 2.87 -7.74 -8.82
C GLN A 125 3.04 -8.56 -10.10
N ALA A 126 3.87 -8.09 -11.04
CA ALA A 126 4.15 -8.81 -12.27
C ALA A 126 4.88 -10.14 -11.99
N TYR A 127 5.88 -10.15 -11.11
CA TYR A 127 6.56 -11.37 -10.68
C TYR A 127 5.57 -12.39 -10.09
N VAL A 128 4.69 -11.96 -9.19
CA VAL A 128 3.65 -12.82 -8.62
C VAL A 128 2.75 -13.36 -9.73
N ALA A 129 2.34 -12.52 -10.67
CA ALA A 129 1.50 -12.93 -11.80
C ALA A 129 2.19 -13.90 -12.77
N ASP A 130 3.51 -13.85 -12.88
CA ASP A 130 4.34 -14.71 -13.74
C ASP A 130 4.56 -16.10 -13.09
N VAL A 131 4.65 -16.19 -11.76
CA VAL A 131 4.89 -17.47 -11.04
C VAL A 131 3.61 -18.16 -10.56
N THR A 132 2.45 -17.49 -10.63
CA THR A 132 1.16 -18.05 -10.19
C THR A 132 0.20 -18.34 -11.34
N PRO A 133 -0.47 -19.51 -11.34
CA PRO A 133 -1.63 -19.76 -12.19
C PRO A 133 -2.74 -18.74 -11.94
N GLU A 134 -3.57 -18.47 -12.95
CA GLU A 134 -4.63 -17.45 -12.89
C GLU A 134 -5.59 -17.65 -11.70
N GLU A 135 -5.92 -18.91 -11.39
CA GLU A 135 -6.81 -19.30 -10.28
C GLU A 135 -6.24 -18.95 -8.90
N GLU A 136 -4.91 -18.99 -8.73
CA GLU A 136 -4.22 -18.69 -7.47
C GLU A 136 -3.67 -17.25 -7.43
N ARG A 137 -3.79 -16.47 -8.51
CA ARG A 137 -3.23 -15.11 -8.62
C ARG A 137 -3.75 -14.17 -7.54
N SER A 138 -5.04 -14.23 -7.22
CA SER A 138 -5.65 -13.44 -6.14
C SER A 138 -5.02 -13.74 -4.76
N ARG A 139 -4.64 -14.99 -4.52
CA ARG A 139 -3.95 -15.40 -3.29
C ARG A 139 -2.52 -14.87 -3.26
N GLY A 140 -1.80 -14.94 -4.38
CA GLY A 140 -0.48 -14.35 -4.54
C GLY A 140 -0.48 -12.83 -4.32
N MET A 141 -1.47 -12.12 -4.89
CA MET A 141 -1.63 -10.67 -4.69
C MET A 141 -1.99 -10.31 -3.25
N GLY A 142 -2.82 -11.14 -2.58
CA GLY A 142 -3.14 -10.96 -1.17
C GLY A 142 -1.93 -11.04 -0.23
N MET A 143 -0.92 -11.83 -0.60
CA MET A 143 0.35 -11.95 0.13
C MET A 143 1.18 -10.66 0.05
N ILE A 144 1.15 -9.92 -1.07
CA ILE A 144 1.74 -8.57 -1.14
C ILE A 144 1.06 -7.67 -0.10
N GLY A 145 -0.28 -7.68 -0.03
CA GLY A 145 -1.02 -6.93 0.99
C GLY A 145 -0.65 -7.31 2.42
N ALA A 146 -0.42 -8.60 2.69
CA ALA A 146 0.06 -9.07 4.00
C ALA A 146 1.47 -8.54 4.33
N ALA A 147 2.36 -8.46 3.34
CA ALA A 147 3.68 -7.87 3.52
C ALA A 147 3.59 -6.38 3.89
N PHE A 148 2.70 -5.62 3.23
CA PHE A 148 2.38 -4.23 3.62
C PHE A 148 1.93 -4.14 5.07
N GLY A 149 0.92 -4.91 5.46
CA GLY A 149 0.42 -4.90 6.84
C GLY A 149 1.52 -5.17 7.87
N LEU A 150 2.35 -6.20 7.65
CA LEU A 150 3.44 -6.55 8.56
C LEU A 150 4.59 -5.53 8.54
N GLY A 151 4.94 -4.95 7.39
CA GLY A 151 5.94 -3.88 7.30
C GLY A 151 5.52 -2.64 8.10
N PHE A 152 4.22 -2.29 8.05
CA PHE A 152 3.64 -1.22 8.85
C PHE A 152 3.55 -1.53 10.36
N VAL A 153 3.73 -2.79 10.77
CA VAL A 153 3.90 -3.17 12.19
C VAL A 153 5.37 -3.11 12.59
N LEU A 154 6.20 -3.86 11.86
CA LEU A 154 7.58 -4.12 12.22
C LEU A 154 8.45 -2.87 12.06
N GLY A 155 8.22 -2.06 11.02
CA GLY A 155 8.98 -0.84 10.80
C GLY A 155 8.88 0.15 11.96
N PRO A 156 7.68 0.64 12.31
CA PRO A 156 7.47 1.50 13.47
C PRO A 156 7.91 0.84 14.80
N ALA A 157 7.74 -0.48 14.95
CA ALA A 157 8.20 -1.17 16.17
C ALA A 157 9.72 -1.09 16.33
N ILE A 158 10.46 -1.36 15.25
CA ILE A 158 11.93 -1.25 15.21
C ILE A 158 12.35 0.19 15.48
N ALA A 159 11.69 1.17 14.87
CA ALA A 159 11.97 2.58 15.11
C ALA A 159 11.77 2.98 16.57
N GLY A 160 10.61 2.63 17.15
CA GLY A 160 10.29 2.95 18.55
C GLY A 160 11.27 2.32 19.54
N LEU A 161 11.62 1.04 19.33
CA LEU A 161 12.62 0.34 20.15
C LEU A 161 14.01 0.98 20.02
N ALA A 162 14.47 1.29 18.80
CA ALA A 162 15.77 1.92 18.60
C ALA A 162 15.85 3.29 19.31
N ILE A 163 14.84 4.14 19.14
CA ILE A 163 14.79 5.43 19.86
C ILE A 163 14.73 5.22 21.39
N ALA A 164 14.04 4.18 21.87
CA ALA A 164 13.99 3.86 23.30
C ALA A 164 15.36 3.47 23.88
N PHE A 165 16.25 2.88 23.08
CA PHE A 165 17.64 2.62 23.45
C PHE A 165 18.57 3.84 23.27
N GLY A 166 18.03 5.02 22.97
CA GLY A 166 18.81 6.26 22.80
C GLY A 166 19.50 6.38 21.43
N VAL A 167 19.08 5.57 20.46
CA VAL A 167 19.63 5.65 19.09
C VAL A 167 19.14 6.94 18.42
N HIS A 168 20.06 7.70 17.82
CA HIS A 168 19.72 8.93 17.12
C HIS A 168 18.89 8.67 15.85
N PRO A 169 17.92 9.52 15.47
CA PRO A 169 17.07 9.32 14.27
C PRO A 169 17.82 9.14 12.94
N ASN A 170 19.02 9.73 12.81
CA ASN A 170 19.93 9.48 11.67
C ASN A 170 20.28 8.01 11.55
N ILE A 171 20.64 7.36 12.67
CA ILE A 171 21.08 5.96 12.66
C ILE A 171 19.94 5.05 12.17
N LEU A 172 18.67 5.43 12.37
CA LEU A 172 17.53 4.67 11.85
C LEU A 172 17.48 4.69 10.31
N GLY A 173 18.03 5.73 9.66
CA GLY A 173 18.28 5.71 8.21
C GLY A 173 19.26 4.64 7.80
N PHE A 174 20.36 4.47 8.54
CA PHE A 174 21.31 3.39 8.29
C PHE A 174 20.74 2.00 8.62
N ILE A 175 19.87 1.89 9.63
CA ILE A 175 19.15 0.64 9.93
C ILE A 175 18.23 0.30 8.75
N ALA A 176 17.44 1.25 8.24
CA ALA A 176 16.59 1.06 7.07
C ALA A 176 17.41 0.71 5.82
N ALA A 177 18.54 1.38 5.58
CA ALA A 177 19.46 1.04 4.50
C ALA A 177 20.02 -0.37 4.64
N GLY A 178 20.32 -0.79 5.87
CA GLY A 178 20.75 -2.15 6.21
C GLY A 178 19.69 -3.18 5.84
N PHE A 179 18.41 -2.94 6.15
CA PHE A 179 17.31 -3.82 5.71
C PHE A 179 17.22 -3.90 4.19
N SER A 180 17.28 -2.77 3.47
CA SER A 180 17.27 -2.80 2.00
C SER A 180 18.49 -3.51 1.40
N LEU A 181 19.66 -3.38 2.02
CA LEU A 181 20.87 -4.10 1.58
C LEU A 181 20.78 -5.60 1.87
N LEU A 182 20.26 -5.99 3.04
CA LEU A 182 19.98 -7.38 3.36
C LEU A 182 18.97 -7.97 2.37
N ASP A 183 17.94 -7.21 2.01
CA ASP A 183 16.97 -7.64 1.01
C ASP A 183 17.57 -7.74 -0.39
N LEU A 184 18.45 -6.81 -0.75
CA LEU A 184 19.21 -6.88 -2.01
C LEU A 184 20.03 -8.17 -2.08
N ILE A 185 20.79 -8.49 -1.02
CA ILE A 185 21.59 -9.71 -0.94
C ILE A 185 20.69 -10.95 -0.99
N PHE A 186 19.59 -10.93 -0.23
CA PHE A 186 18.62 -12.01 -0.20
C PHE A 186 17.99 -12.26 -1.59
N THR A 187 17.52 -11.21 -2.25
CA THR A 187 16.97 -11.24 -3.62
C THR A 187 18.02 -11.70 -4.64
N ALA A 188 19.27 -11.24 -4.47
CA ALA A 188 20.39 -11.61 -5.32
C ALA A 188 20.81 -13.08 -5.16
N ILE A 189 20.51 -13.74 -4.04
CA ILE A 189 20.90 -15.15 -3.82
C ILE A 189 19.72 -16.09 -4.04
N TYR A 190 18.55 -15.76 -3.50
CA TYR A 190 17.45 -16.71 -3.34
C TYR A 190 16.29 -16.52 -4.31
N LEU A 191 15.96 -15.29 -4.73
CA LEU A 191 14.80 -15.05 -5.58
C LEU A 191 15.08 -15.59 -6.99
N PRO A 192 14.35 -16.62 -7.47
CA PRO A 192 14.54 -17.13 -8.82
C PRO A 192 14.02 -16.13 -9.86
N GLU A 193 14.62 -16.07 -11.04
CA GLU A 193 13.97 -15.40 -12.17
C GLU A 193 12.83 -16.29 -12.67
N PRO A 194 11.61 -15.78 -12.90
CA PRO A 194 10.54 -16.57 -13.48
C PRO A 194 10.99 -17.15 -14.83
N GLU A 195 10.68 -18.43 -15.09
CA GLU A 195 11.03 -19.05 -16.38
C GLU A 195 10.45 -18.21 -17.51
N HIS A 196 11.33 -17.76 -18.41
CA HIS A 196 11.01 -16.85 -19.51
C HIS A 196 9.70 -17.27 -20.18
N ARG A 197 8.67 -16.44 -20.03
CA ARG A 197 7.49 -16.58 -20.87
C ARG A 197 7.96 -16.28 -22.29
N LYS A 198 7.98 -17.33 -23.12
CA LYS A 198 8.00 -17.19 -24.59
C LYS A 198 7.07 -16.05 -24.93
N GLN A 199 7.66 -15.00 -25.49
CA GLN A 199 7.12 -13.94 -26.33
C GLN A 199 5.63 -14.10 -26.71
N ASN A 200 4.72 -14.03 -25.74
CA ASN A 200 3.33 -13.82 -26.04
C ASN A 200 3.24 -12.34 -26.34
N GLN A 201 3.25 -12.05 -27.64
CA GLN A 201 2.77 -10.83 -28.27
C GLN A 201 1.29 -10.56 -27.93
N HIS A 202 0.86 -10.74 -26.69
CA HIS A 202 -0.20 -9.89 -26.21
C HIS A 202 0.44 -8.52 -26.16
N ASN A 203 0.05 -7.67 -27.12
CA ASN A 203 0.40 -6.26 -27.17
C ASN A 203 0.59 -5.76 -25.74
N PRO A 204 1.69 -5.05 -25.39
CA PRO A 204 1.66 -4.27 -24.18
C PRO A 204 0.46 -3.37 -24.38
N PHE A 205 -0.65 -3.66 -23.71
CA PHE A 205 -1.88 -2.91 -23.89
C PHE A 205 -1.49 -1.50 -23.55
N SER A 206 -1.29 -0.67 -24.58
CA SER A 206 -0.84 0.68 -24.37
C SER A 206 -2.04 1.29 -23.69
N LEU A 207 -1.94 1.48 -22.38
CA LEU A 207 -2.83 2.33 -21.60
C LEU A 207 -2.64 3.74 -22.16
N GLY A 208 -3.12 3.96 -23.38
CA GLY A 208 -3.16 5.25 -24.01
C GLY A 208 -4.06 6.13 -23.17
N ALA A 209 -3.83 7.43 -23.24
CA ALA A 209 -4.66 8.41 -22.54
C ALA A 209 -6.17 8.15 -22.77
N GLY A 210 -6.55 7.69 -23.96
CA GLY A 210 -7.93 7.30 -24.28
C GLY A 210 -8.54 6.23 -23.36
N PHE A 211 -7.86 5.10 -23.14
CA PHE A 211 -8.37 4.06 -22.22
C PHE A 211 -8.44 4.56 -20.77
N TYR A 212 -7.47 5.37 -20.37
CA TYR A 212 -7.42 5.97 -19.04
C TYR A 212 -8.65 6.85 -18.78
N PHE A 213 -8.92 7.81 -19.67
CA PHE A 213 -10.08 8.69 -19.57
C PHE A 213 -11.41 7.93 -19.75
N GLN A 214 -11.46 6.94 -20.64
CA GLN A 214 -12.66 6.13 -20.83
C GLN A 214 -13.01 5.31 -19.58
N THR A 215 -12.01 4.74 -18.90
CA THR A 215 -12.23 4.00 -17.65
C THR A 215 -12.66 4.93 -16.52
N LEU A 216 -12.06 6.13 -16.42
CA LEU A 216 -12.47 7.15 -15.44
C LEU A 216 -13.88 7.67 -15.69
N ALA A 217 -14.32 7.77 -16.94
CA ALA A 217 -15.67 8.21 -17.31
C ALA A 217 -16.72 7.09 -17.23
N ASN A 218 -16.29 5.83 -17.14
CA ASN A 218 -17.21 4.70 -17.12
C ASN A 218 -17.87 4.56 -15.75
N HIS A 219 -19.16 4.90 -15.68
CA HIS A 219 -20.00 4.82 -14.48
C HIS A 219 -19.89 3.51 -13.69
N LYS A 220 -19.55 2.39 -14.33
CA LYS A 220 -19.31 1.10 -13.67
C LYS A 220 -18.13 1.16 -12.69
N TYR A 221 -17.04 1.86 -13.06
CA TYR A 221 -15.79 1.89 -12.29
C TYR A 221 -15.60 3.20 -11.53
N THR A 222 -16.11 4.32 -12.06
CA THR A 222 -15.83 5.68 -11.56
C THR A 222 -16.08 5.81 -10.06
N LEU A 223 -17.18 5.24 -9.54
CA LEU A 223 -17.49 5.34 -8.11
C LEU A 223 -16.46 4.60 -7.24
N SER A 224 -16.06 3.38 -7.63
CA SER A 224 -15.04 2.62 -6.92
C SER A 224 -13.69 3.32 -6.97
N LEU A 225 -13.29 3.83 -8.14
CA LEU A 225 -12.07 4.60 -8.36
C LEU A 225 -12.04 5.90 -7.53
N LEU A 226 -13.15 6.62 -7.48
CA LEU A 226 -13.29 7.85 -6.68
C LEU A 226 -13.20 7.55 -5.19
N ILE A 227 -13.83 6.46 -4.72
CA ILE A 227 -13.70 6.02 -3.32
C ILE A 227 -12.25 5.60 -3.02
N MET A 228 -11.54 4.93 -3.93
CA MET A 228 -10.11 4.62 -3.76
C MET A 228 -9.29 5.90 -3.56
N PHE A 229 -9.51 6.90 -4.42
CA PHE A 229 -8.85 8.21 -4.30
C PHE A 229 -9.16 8.88 -2.96
N ILE A 230 -10.45 9.07 -2.63
CA ILE A 230 -10.88 9.76 -1.41
C ILE A 230 -10.37 9.06 -0.16
N SER A 231 -10.50 7.73 -0.09
CA SER A 231 -10.06 6.97 1.07
C SER A 231 -8.55 7.03 1.26
N THR A 232 -7.80 6.94 0.16
CA THR A 232 -6.34 7.06 0.22
C THR A 232 -5.91 8.48 0.58
N PHE A 233 -6.55 9.50 0.02
CA PHE A 233 -6.31 10.91 0.32
C PHE A 233 -6.51 11.21 1.80
N ALA A 234 -7.67 10.83 2.36
CA ALA A 234 -7.98 11.11 3.76
C ALA A 234 -7.07 10.33 4.73
N PHE A 235 -6.75 9.07 4.39
CA PHE A 235 -5.83 8.27 5.19
C PHE A 235 -4.41 8.86 5.15
N ALA A 236 -3.87 9.20 3.98
CA ALA A 236 -2.53 9.77 3.84
C ALA A 236 -2.41 11.16 4.49
N ASN A 237 -3.48 11.95 4.43
CA ASN A 237 -3.59 13.23 5.13
C ASN A 237 -3.49 13.03 6.66
N MET A 238 -4.30 12.13 7.22
CA MET A 238 -4.23 11.76 8.64
C MET A 238 -2.86 11.20 9.01
N GLU A 239 -2.34 10.26 8.22
CA GLU A 239 -1.05 9.60 8.43
C GLU A 239 0.10 10.61 8.57
N THR A 240 0.10 11.65 7.73
CA THR A 240 1.09 12.73 7.77
C THR A 240 0.96 13.60 9.01
N THR A 241 -0.27 13.94 9.37
CA THR A 241 -0.56 14.95 10.41
C THR A 241 -0.73 14.34 11.80
N LEU A 242 -0.84 13.01 11.93
CA LEU A 242 -0.98 12.31 13.21
C LEU A 242 0.21 12.51 14.13
N VAL A 243 1.42 12.43 13.60
CA VAL A 243 2.63 12.69 14.38
C VAL A 243 2.67 14.13 14.87
N LEU A 244 2.24 15.09 14.04
CA LEU A 244 2.20 16.50 14.39
C LEU A 244 1.12 16.79 15.45
N LEU A 245 -0.09 16.25 15.29
CA LEU A 245 -1.19 16.42 16.23
C LEU A 245 -0.87 15.80 17.59
N THR A 246 -0.32 14.59 17.62
CA THR A 246 0.00 13.93 18.90
C THR A 246 1.15 14.62 19.62
N SER A 247 2.09 15.20 18.88
CA SER A 247 3.12 16.06 19.45
C SER A 247 2.53 17.33 20.07
N GLU A 248 1.54 17.96 19.44
CA GLU A 248 0.92 19.18 19.95
C GLU A 248 -0.06 18.93 21.11
N TYR A 249 -0.93 17.93 21.01
CA TYR A 249 -2.00 17.68 21.99
C TYR A 249 -1.55 16.81 23.16
N TYR A 250 -0.59 15.90 22.94
CA TYR A 250 -0.18 14.90 23.92
C TYR A 250 1.30 14.97 24.29
N ASN A 251 2.06 15.90 23.71
CA ASN A 251 3.51 16.00 23.86
C ASN A 251 4.25 14.71 23.47
N PHE A 252 3.72 13.99 22.47
CA PHE A 252 4.33 12.73 22.05
C PHE A 252 5.67 12.96 21.36
N ASP A 253 6.67 12.21 21.82
CA ASP A 253 7.98 12.11 21.17
C ASP A 253 7.93 11.12 19.97
N MET A 254 9.06 10.99 19.27
CA MET A 254 9.22 10.05 18.16
C MET A 254 8.96 8.59 18.57
N LYS A 255 9.32 8.21 19.79
CA LYS A 255 9.17 6.86 20.32
C LYS A 255 7.70 6.52 20.54
N GLN A 256 6.95 7.39 21.21
CA GLN A 256 5.52 7.22 21.45
C GLN A 256 4.73 7.20 20.14
N ASN A 257 5.08 8.06 19.18
CA ASN A 257 4.51 8.01 17.84
C ASN A 257 4.79 6.68 17.13
N SER A 258 6.02 6.17 17.23
CA SER A 258 6.38 4.88 16.63
C SER A 258 5.57 3.72 17.24
N TYR A 259 5.31 3.74 18.55
CA TYR A 259 4.43 2.76 19.20
C TYR A 259 2.97 2.88 18.76
N LEU A 260 2.48 4.11 18.56
CA LEU A 260 1.13 4.36 18.06
C LEU A 260 0.93 3.77 16.65
N PHE A 261 1.89 3.99 15.76
CA PHE A 261 1.90 3.43 14.41
C PHE A 261 2.05 1.90 14.41
N THR A 262 2.83 1.34 15.35
CA THR A 262 2.90 -0.10 15.56
C THR A 262 1.52 -0.67 15.92
N GLY A 263 0.82 -0.03 16.84
CA GLY A 263 -0.54 -0.42 17.24
C GLY A 263 -1.53 -0.36 16.08
N LEU A 264 -1.49 0.72 15.28
CA LEU A 264 -2.27 0.85 14.04
C LEU A 264 -2.00 -0.31 13.07
N GLY A 265 -0.72 -0.64 12.85
CA GLY A 265 -0.32 -1.77 12.02
C GLY A 265 -0.89 -3.10 12.52
N ILE A 266 -0.87 -3.35 13.84
CA ILE A 266 -1.36 -4.62 14.42
C ILE A 266 -2.85 -4.78 14.14
N VAL A 267 -3.63 -3.70 14.32
CA VAL A 267 -5.05 -3.70 13.99
C VAL A 267 -5.26 -3.96 12.50
N MET A 268 -4.49 -3.33 11.61
CA MET A 268 -4.58 -3.56 10.17
C MET A 268 -4.27 -5.01 9.79
N VAL A 269 -3.21 -5.61 10.35
CA VAL A 269 -2.85 -7.02 10.10
C VAL A 269 -3.96 -7.95 10.57
N PHE A 270 -4.53 -7.71 11.76
CA PHE A 270 -5.63 -8.52 12.27
C PHE A 270 -6.89 -8.42 11.39
N VAL A 271 -7.22 -7.21 10.96
CA VAL A 271 -8.40 -6.94 10.13
C VAL A 271 -8.24 -7.50 8.72
N GLN A 272 -7.11 -7.24 8.06
CA GLN A 272 -6.84 -7.69 6.68
C GLN A 272 -6.50 -9.19 6.60
N GLY A 273 -5.80 -9.75 7.59
CA GLY A 273 -5.43 -11.16 7.61
C GLY A 273 -6.55 -12.08 8.12
N GLY A 274 -7.35 -11.60 9.08
CA GLY A 274 -8.36 -12.39 9.79
C GLY A 274 -9.79 -11.97 9.49
N LEU A 275 -10.17 -10.76 9.92
CA LEU A 275 -11.56 -10.31 9.93
C LEU A 275 -12.17 -10.29 8.52
N ILE A 276 -11.49 -9.66 7.56
CA ILE A 276 -11.99 -9.51 6.18
C ILE A 276 -12.20 -10.87 5.50
N ARG A 277 -11.36 -11.86 5.78
CA ARG A 277 -11.49 -13.22 5.22
C ARG A 277 -12.75 -13.92 5.72
N ARG A 278 -13.21 -13.61 6.94
CA ARG A 278 -14.45 -14.14 7.50
C ARG A 278 -15.66 -13.37 6.99
N ILE A 279 -15.68 -12.04 7.16
CA ILE A 279 -16.84 -11.22 6.81
C ILE A 279 -17.04 -11.10 5.28
N GLY A 280 -15.96 -11.12 4.51
CA GLY A 280 -16.00 -11.11 3.04
C GLY A 280 -16.58 -12.38 2.41
N LYS A 281 -16.75 -13.46 3.18
CA LYS A 281 -17.53 -14.63 2.74
C LYS A 281 -19.03 -14.39 2.83
N ILE A 282 -19.46 -13.56 3.78
CA ILE A 282 -20.87 -13.37 4.15
C ILE A 282 -21.46 -12.13 3.47
N TYR A 283 -20.69 -11.04 3.41
CA TYR A 283 -21.14 -9.75 2.89
C TYR A 283 -20.52 -9.44 1.52
N PRO A 284 -21.27 -8.79 0.61
CA PRO A 284 -20.72 -8.30 -0.66
C PRO A 284 -19.75 -7.14 -0.46
N ASP A 285 -18.82 -6.98 -1.40
CA ASP A 285 -17.76 -5.97 -1.33
C ASP A 285 -18.31 -4.55 -1.21
N SER A 286 -19.43 -4.22 -1.88
CA SER A 286 -20.10 -2.91 -1.80
C SER A 286 -20.50 -2.54 -0.37
N LYS A 287 -21.08 -3.48 0.38
CA LYS A 287 -21.44 -3.25 1.79
C LYS A 287 -20.22 -3.10 2.68
N LEU A 288 -19.16 -3.87 2.42
CA LEU A 288 -17.91 -3.78 3.17
C LEU A 288 -17.22 -2.43 2.93
N ILE A 289 -17.23 -1.93 1.70
CA ILE A 289 -16.76 -0.58 1.37
C ILE A 289 -17.55 0.47 2.16
N SER A 290 -18.89 0.39 2.19
CA SER A 290 -19.70 1.33 2.99
C SER A 290 -19.39 1.28 4.48
N VAL A 291 -19.23 0.08 5.07
CA VAL A 291 -18.82 -0.02 6.48
C VAL A 291 -17.41 0.55 6.67
N GLY A 292 -16.47 0.25 5.78
CA GLY A 292 -15.10 0.73 5.84
C GLY A 292 -14.98 2.25 5.76
N THR A 293 -15.67 2.89 4.81
CA THR A 293 -15.70 4.36 4.66
C THR A 293 -16.39 5.04 5.85
N GLY A 294 -17.47 4.45 6.39
CA GLY A 294 -18.15 4.94 7.58
C GLY A 294 -17.25 4.91 8.83
N LEU A 295 -16.53 3.79 9.05
CA LEU A 295 -15.55 3.66 10.13
C LEU A 295 -14.38 4.65 9.95
N LEU A 296 -13.87 4.83 8.73
CA LEU A 296 -12.85 5.84 8.45
C LEU A 296 -13.33 7.25 8.79
N ALA A 297 -14.54 7.63 8.38
CA ALA A 297 -15.11 8.93 8.69
C ALA A 297 -15.25 9.13 10.20
N LEU A 298 -15.77 8.13 10.92
CA LEU A 298 -15.92 8.17 12.37
C LEU A 298 -14.57 8.30 13.08
N GLY A 299 -13.56 7.53 12.68
CA GLY A 299 -12.21 7.61 13.24
C GLY A 299 -11.58 8.98 13.03
N LEU A 300 -11.75 9.58 11.84
CA LEU A 300 -11.28 10.93 11.53
C LEU A 300 -12.00 12.00 12.36
N ILE A 301 -13.30 11.86 12.60
CA ILE A 301 -14.08 12.77 13.46
C ILE A 301 -13.60 12.69 14.91
N LEU A 302 -13.37 11.48 15.44
CA LEU A 302 -13.03 11.29 16.85
C LEU A 302 -11.59 11.71 17.18
N THR A 303 -10.66 11.56 16.25
CA THR A 303 -9.22 11.81 16.49
C THR A 303 -8.93 13.23 17.02
N PRO A 304 -9.39 14.33 16.39
CA PRO A 304 -9.06 15.69 16.84
C PRO A 304 -9.90 16.21 18.01
N ILE A 305 -11.02 15.56 18.35
CA ILE A 305 -11.91 16.01 19.44
C ILE A 305 -11.29 15.70 20.81
N THR A 306 -10.43 14.71 20.86
CA THR A 306 -10.04 14.07 22.12
C THR A 306 -8.66 14.55 22.55
N HIS A 307 -8.55 14.90 23.84
CA HIS A 307 -7.28 15.11 24.55
C HIS A 307 -7.02 13.96 25.55
N ASN A 308 -7.65 12.81 25.31
CA ASN A 308 -7.56 11.62 26.14
C ASN A 308 -6.97 10.47 25.32
N LEU A 309 -5.85 9.92 25.79
CA LEU A 309 -5.09 8.90 25.07
C LEU A 309 -5.92 7.63 24.77
N VAL A 310 -6.79 7.21 25.69
CA VAL A 310 -7.63 6.03 25.47
C VAL A 310 -8.60 6.27 24.32
N VAL A 311 -9.20 7.45 24.26
CA VAL A 311 -10.15 7.78 23.19
C VAL A 311 -9.43 7.96 21.86
N LEU A 312 -8.23 8.54 21.84
CA LEU A 312 -7.36 8.57 20.66
C LEU A 312 -7.07 7.15 20.15
N CYS A 313 -6.65 6.24 21.02
CA CYS A 313 -6.39 4.85 20.65
C CYS A 313 -7.65 4.16 20.09
N ILE A 314 -8.83 4.39 20.68
CA ILE A 314 -10.10 3.87 20.16
C ILE A 314 -10.40 4.45 18.77
N ALA A 315 -10.25 5.76 18.58
CA ALA A 315 -10.47 6.43 17.30
C ALA A 315 -9.54 5.87 16.20
N LEU A 316 -8.27 5.65 16.54
CA LEU A 316 -7.27 5.07 15.66
C LEU A 316 -7.53 3.60 15.35
N CYS A 317 -8.00 2.81 16.31
CA CYS A 317 -8.46 1.43 16.06
C CYS A 317 -9.65 1.38 15.11
N ILE A 318 -10.63 2.28 15.29
CA ILE A 318 -11.79 2.42 14.39
C ILE A 318 -11.31 2.77 12.98
N LEU A 319 -10.41 3.74 12.86
CA LEU A 319 -9.85 4.19 11.58
C LEU A 319 -9.06 3.07 10.89
N ALA A 320 -8.15 2.40 11.60
CA ALA A 320 -7.36 1.27 11.09
C ALA A 320 -8.26 0.13 10.62
N THR A 321 -9.34 -0.16 11.36
CA THR A 321 -10.34 -1.16 10.97
C THR A 321 -11.06 -0.76 9.69
N GLY A 322 -11.50 0.50 9.59
CA GLY A 322 -12.13 1.04 8.39
C GLY A 322 -11.23 0.93 7.16
N SER A 323 -9.97 1.35 7.29
CA SER A 323 -8.96 1.23 6.23
C SER A 323 -8.69 -0.23 5.83
N GLY A 324 -8.53 -1.10 6.82
CA GLY A 324 -8.28 -2.53 6.63
C GLY A 324 -9.44 -3.29 5.97
N ILE A 325 -10.67 -2.80 6.08
CA ILE A 325 -11.83 -3.34 5.34
C ILE A 325 -11.90 -2.71 3.94
N ASN A 326 -11.77 -1.38 3.86
CA ASN A 326 -12.02 -0.63 2.64
C ASN A 326 -11.04 -0.98 1.50
N ASN A 327 -9.73 -0.99 1.77
CA ASN A 327 -8.71 -1.21 0.74
C ASN A 327 -8.88 -2.55 0.00
N PRO A 328 -8.91 -3.72 0.68
CA PRO A 328 -9.08 -5.00 -0.01
C PRO A 328 -10.47 -5.14 -0.65
N SER A 329 -11.52 -4.60 -0.03
CA SER A 329 -12.89 -4.68 -0.57
C SER A 329 -13.02 -3.88 -1.86
N ASN A 330 -12.43 -2.69 -1.93
CA ASN A 330 -12.49 -1.84 -3.11
C ASN A 330 -11.67 -2.40 -4.26
N SER A 331 -10.47 -2.93 -3.99
CA SER A 331 -9.68 -3.66 -5.01
C SER A 331 -10.41 -4.92 -5.51
N SER A 332 -11.08 -5.66 -4.61
CA SER A 332 -11.89 -6.83 -4.98
C SER A 332 -13.07 -6.44 -5.87
N LEU A 333 -13.85 -5.42 -5.49
CA LEU A 333 -14.99 -4.96 -6.28
C LEU A 333 -14.54 -4.49 -7.67
N LEU A 334 -13.47 -3.68 -7.74
CA LEU A 334 -12.94 -3.17 -8.99
C LEU A 334 -12.49 -4.30 -9.93
N SER A 335 -11.84 -5.34 -9.38
CA SER A 335 -11.43 -6.52 -10.16
C SER A 335 -12.61 -7.35 -10.68
N LYS A 336 -13.74 -7.38 -9.96
CA LYS A 336 -14.96 -8.10 -10.38
C LYS A 336 -15.79 -7.33 -11.40
N LEU A 337 -15.71 -6.00 -11.39
CA LEU A 337 -16.41 -5.15 -12.35
C LEU A 337 -15.71 -5.15 -13.71
N ALA A 338 -14.38 -5.25 -13.73
CA ALA A 338 -13.61 -5.22 -14.95
C ALA A 338 -13.74 -6.53 -15.75
N PRO A 339 -13.86 -6.46 -17.09
CA PRO A 339 -13.69 -7.62 -17.97
C PRO A 339 -12.35 -8.33 -17.71
N ARG A 340 -12.30 -9.65 -17.92
CA ARG A 340 -11.08 -10.46 -17.67
C ARG A 340 -9.88 -9.94 -18.46
N GLU A 341 -10.13 -9.42 -19.66
CA GLU A 341 -9.15 -8.88 -20.59
C GLU A 341 -8.61 -7.50 -20.16
N GLU A 342 -9.41 -6.73 -19.41
CA GLU A 342 -9.09 -5.34 -19.02
C GLU A 342 -8.74 -5.20 -17.52
N THR A 343 -8.88 -6.26 -16.73
CA THR A 343 -8.75 -6.23 -15.26
C THR A 343 -7.43 -5.61 -14.80
N GLY A 344 -6.31 -5.95 -15.42
CA GLY A 344 -5.00 -5.37 -15.08
C GLY A 344 -4.93 -3.86 -15.34
N GLY A 345 -5.50 -3.39 -16.46
CA GLY A 345 -5.55 -1.98 -16.80
C GLY A 345 -6.42 -1.17 -15.83
N VAL A 346 -7.62 -1.67 -15.53
CA VAL A 346 -8.54 -1.03 -14.58
C VAL A 346 -7.95 -0.99 -13.17
N MET A 347 -7.33 -2.08 -12.70
CA MET A 347 -6.62 -2.09 -11.42
C MET A 347 -5.43 -1.14 -11.38
N GLY A 348 -4.70 -1.00 -12.50
CA GLY A 348 -3.62 -0.02 -12.64
C GLY A 348 -4.10 1.43 -12.53
N ILE A 349 -5.28 1.74 -13.08
CA ILE A 349 -5.94 3.05 -12.91
C ILE A 349 -6.36 3.24 -11.45
N GLY A 350 -6.91 2.21 -10.79
CA GLY A 350 -7.19 2.22 -9.35
C GLY A 350 -5.95 2.55 -8.51
N GLN A 351 -4.80 1.93 -8.82
CA GLN A 351 -3.54 2.22 -8.16
C GLN A 351 -3.06 3.66 -8.43
N SER A 352 -3.28 4.17 -9.65
CA SER A 352 -2.98 5.56 -10.00
C SER A 352 -3.82 6.54 -9.18
N MET A 353 -5.11 6.24 -8.97
CA MET A 353 -6.00 7.01 -8.10
C MET A 353 -5.55 6.99 -6.63
N SER A 354 -5.16 5.84 -6.11
CA SER A 354 -4.58 5.76 -4.76
C SER A 354 -3.29 6.56 -4.66
N THR A 355 -2.41 6.48 -5.66
CA THR A 355 -1.14 7.24 -5.67
C THR A 355 -1.40 8.75 -5.71
N LEU A 356 -2.37 9.20 -6.50
CA LEU A 356 -2.79 10.61 -6.51
C LEU A 356 -3.29 11.05 -5.12
N GLY A 357 -4.04 10.20 -4.42
CA GLY A 357 -4.44 10.43 -3.03
C GLY A 357 -3.24 10.56 -2.09
N ARG A 358 -2.22 9.72 -2.24
CA ARG A 358 -0.96 9.79 -1.45
C ARG A 358 -0.09 11.01 -1.77
N ILE A 359 -0.21 11.58 -2.97
CA ILE A 359 0.48 12.82 -3.34
C ILE A 359 -0.25 14.02 -2.71
N LEU A 360 -1.57 14.12 -2.90
CA LEU A 360 -2.33 15.30 -2.47
C LEU A 360 -2.64 15.32 -0.97
N GLY A 361 -2.84 14.14 -0.36
CA GLY A 361 -3.23 14.02 1.06
C GLY A 361 -2.24 14.70 2.01
N PRO A 362 -0.94 14.36 1.98
CA PRO A 362 0.07 14.98 2.84
C PRO A 362 0.21 16.49 2.64
N VAL A 363 0.15 16.98 1.40
CA VAL A 363 0.29 18.41 1.08
C VAL A 363 -0.88 19.21 1.64
N VAL A 364 -2.11 18.75 1.38
CA VAL A 364 -3.31 19.40 1.91
C VAL A 364 -3.34 19.31 3.43
N GLY A 365 -2.99 18.14 3.99
CA GLY A 365 -2.95 17.94 5.43
C GLY A 365 -1.96 18.87 6.13
N GLY A 366 -0.74 18.95 5.62
CA GLY A 366 0.30 19.84 6.13
C GLY A 366 -0.07 21.32 6.02
N TYR A 367 -0.64 21.73 4.89
CA TYR A 367 -1.12 23.10 4.69
C TYR A 367 -2.24 23.48 5.66
N LEU A 368 -3.23 22.60 5.83
CA LEU A 368 -4.34 22.82 6.76
C LEU A 368 -3.84 22.88 8.21
N PHE A 369 -2.93 21.98 8.58
CA PHE A 369 -2.30 21.98 9.90
C PHE A 369 -1.68 23.33 10.24
N ASP A 370 -0.90 23.92 9.32
CA ASP A 370 -0.23 25.20 9.52
C ASP A 370 -1.19 26.40 9.54
N THR A 371 -2.23 26.39 8.70
CA THR A 371 -3.09 27.57 8.48
C THR A 371 -4.36 27.61 9.33
N MET A 372 -4.91 26.45 9.67
CA MET A 372 -6.21 26.30 10.34
C MET A 372 -6.11 25.48 11.64
N GLY A 373 -4.91 25.05 12.03
CA GLY A 373 -4.62 24.36 13.30
C GLY A 373 -4.69 22.83 13.21
N ALA A 374 -4.22 22.17 14.27
CA ALA A 374 -3.95 20.73 14.29
C ALA A 374 -5.17 19.84 14.00
N ALA A 375 -6.38 20.28 14.36
CA ALA A 375 -7.62 19.53 14.14
C ALA A 375 -8.14 19.58 12.69
N SER A 376 -7.78 20.63 11.94
CA SER A 376 -8.35 20.91 10.61
C SER A 376 -8.13 19.81 9.55
N PRO A 377 -6.97 19.11 9.49
CA PRO A 377 -6.75 18.07 8.48
C PRO A 377 -7.73 16.89 8.63
N TYR A 378 -8.11 16.59 9.88
CA TYR A 378 -9.05 15.54 10.25
C TYR A 378 -10.49 15.90 9.92
N TRP A 379 -10.89 17.15 10.17
CA TRP A 379 -12.23 17.62 9.82
C TRP A 379 -12.45 17.62 8.31
N VAL A 380 -11.46 18.09 7.54
CA VAL A 380 -11.52 18.05 6.07
C VAL A 380 -11.50 16.59 5.60
N GLY A 381 -10.62 15.75 6.14
CA GLY A 381 -10.58 14.32 5.84
C GLY A 381 -11.92 13.62 6.11
N ALA A 382 -12.55 13.92 7.24
CA ALA A 382 -13.86 13.39 7.62
C ALA A 382 -14.96 13.85 6.65
N ALA A 383 -15.00 15.15 6.30
CA ALA A 383 -15.99 15.68 5.37
C ALA A 383 -15.90 15.00 3.99
N VAL A 384 -14.69 14.86 3.44
CA VAL A 384 -14.49 14.15 2.16
C VAL A 384 -14.82 12.66 2.30
N MET A 385 -14.48 12.02 3.43
CA MET A 385 -14.83 10.62 3.66
C MET A 385 -16.35 10.39 3.81
N LEU A 386 -17.10 11.33 4.39
CA LEU A 386 -18.56 11.27 4.45
C LEU A 386 -19.19 11.30 3.04
N ILE A 387 -18.57 12.04 2.10
CA ILE A 387 -18.98 11.99 0.69
C ILE A 387 -18.72 10.59 0.12
N ALA A 388 -17.55 10.00 0.35
CA ALA A 388 -17.27 8.62 -0.08
C ALA A 388 -18.23 7.59 0.55
N PHE A 389 -18.61 7.78 1.81
CA PHE A 389 -19.61 6.96 2.50
C PHE A 389 -21.01 7.10 1.86
N ALA A 390 -21.44 8.32 1.53
CA ALA A 390 -22.69 8.52 0.82
C ALA A 390 -22.67 7.88 -0.59
N LEU A 391 -21.54 8.00 -1.30
CA LEU A 391 -21.34 7.43 -2.62
C LEU A 391 -21.26 5.90 -2.62
N SER A 392 -20.74 5.29 -1.54
CA SER A 392 -20.57 3.84 -1.48
C SER A 392 -21.91 3.08 -1.48
N PHE A 393 -23.01 3.70 -1.05
CA PHE A 393 -24.36 3.12 -1.17
C PHE A 393 -24.86 3.01 -2.62
N LYS A 394 -24.26 3.74 -3.55
CA LYS A 394 -24.57 3.66 -5.00
C LYS A 394 -23.70 2.64 -5.73
N LEU A 395 -22.80 1.93 -5.03
CA LEU A 395 -21.94 0.93 -5.66
C LEU A 395 -22.75 -0.27 -6.14
N PRO A 396 -22.37 -0.83 -7.31
CA PRO A 396 -22.99 -2.05 -7.81
C PRO A 396 -22.75 -3.20 -6.84
N THR A 397 -23.79 -3.99 -6.58
CA THR A 397 -23.71 -5.16 -5.71
C THR A 397 -23.61 -6.41 -6.57
N ILE A 398 -22.42 -7.01 -6.62
CA ILE A 398 -22.18 -8.30 -7.29
C ILE A 398 -22.39 -9.40 -6.24
N VAL A 399 -23.52 -10.10 -6.32
CA VAL A 399 -23.83 -11.22 -5.41
C VAL A 399 -23.06 -12.45 -5.88
N LYS A 400 -22.41 -13.18 -4.96
CA LYS A 400 -21.52 -14.33 -5.26
C LYS A 400 -22.19 -15.49 -6.02
N THR A 401 -23.51 -15.50 -6.17
CA THR A 401 -24.28 -16.60 -6.75
C THR A 401 -24.12 -16.74 -8.27
N ASP A 402 -23.66 -15.70 -8.97
CA ASP A 402 -23.58 -15.72 -10.44
C ASP A 402 -22.32 -16.41 -11.00
N VAL A 403 -21.36 -16.79 -10.15
CA VAL A 403 -20.12 -17.47 -10.59
C VAL A 403 -20.31 -18.99 -10.72
N ILE A 404 -21.29 -19.57 -10.03
CA ILE A 404 -21.55 -21.03 -10.08
C ILE A 404 -22.36 -21.39 -11.33
N ASN A 405 -23.21 -20.48 -11.82
CA ASN A 405 -24.10 -20.73 -12.97
C ASN A 405 -23.47 -20.36 -14.34
N ALA A 406 -22.26 -19.81 -14.35
CA ALA A 406 -21.53 -19.44 -15.56
C ALA A 406 -20.45 -20.46 -15.98
N ALA A 407 -20.45 -21.67 -15.39
CA ALA A 407 -19.74 -22.79 -15.98
C ALA A 407 -20.45 -23.17 -17.29
N PRO A 408 -19.76 -23.25 -18.44
CA PRO A 408 -20.40 -23.69 -19.67
C PRO A 408 -20.93 -25.10 -19.45
N GLN A 409 -22.25 -25.26 -19.66
CA GLN A 409 -22.84 -26.57 -19.90
C GLN A 409 -22.09 -27.16 -21.10
N VAL A 410 -21.14 -28.06 -20.82
CA VAL A 410 -20.51 -28.87 -21.85
C VAL A 410 -21.62 -29.66 -22.50
N ALA A 411 -21.82 -29.43 -23.78
CA ALA A 411 -22.84 -30.07 -24.60
C ALA A 411 -22.63 -31.60 -24.58
N GLU A 412 -23.50 -32.31 -23.88
CA GLU A 412 -23.79 -33.72 -24.18
C GLU A 412 -24.69 -33.77 -25.41
N THR A 413 -24.10 -33.65 -26.59
CA THR A 413 -24.74 -34.06 -27.84
C THR A 413 -23.71 -34.66 -28.77
N SER A 414 -23.53 -35.98 -28.72
CA SER A 414 -23.31 -36.87 -29.87
C SER A 414 -22.83 -38.24 -29.37
N ASP A 415 -23.75 -39.22 -29.36
CA ASP A 415 -23.49 -40.60 -29.81
C ASP A 415 -24.71 -41.47 -29.52
N GLN A 416 -25.73 -41.37 -30.39
CA GLN A 416 -26.69 -42.46 -30.66
C GLN A 416 -27.26 -42.27 -32.08
N THR A 417 -26.57 -42.84 -33.07
CA THR A 417 -27.18 -43.41 -34.29
C THR A 417 -26.32 -44.54 -34.79
#